data_AF-A0A1H4YUB2-F1
#
_entry.id   AF-A0A1H4YUB2-F1
#
_cell.length_a   1.000
_cell.length_b   1.000
_cell.length_c   1.000
_cell.angle_alpha   90.00
_cell.angle_beta   90.00
_cell.angle_gamma   90.00
#
_symmetry.space_group_name_H-M   'P 1'
#
loop_
_entity.id
_entity.type
_entity.pdbx_description
1 polymer ?
#
loop_
_entity_poly.entity_id
_entity_poly.type
_entity_poly.pdbx_seq_one_letter_code
_entity_poly.pdbx_strand_id
1 'polypeptide(L)'
;MANVTNCTNDLALTDEINDVDLGFLPVNLTAQCRNLIESYHDIHGYACLPDMLWRARLGPFIERHQEFRQRLRKASTTRSAKKSNQGFTEIATAILALEILASSFAGWSALYPEAGARALAVLKRQSGGSQTPLMDFYLYPPKYVSSAAIAKLTPPRASQTGEFSLYRTSKPELAGERLALSYVSEMLQNSDDAALLERR
;
A
#
# COMPACT_ATOMS: atom_id res chain seq x y z
N MET A 1 42.96 -32.92 -9.87
CA MET A 1 42.75 -31.68 -10.67
C MET A 1 41.27 -31.57 -11.01
N ALA A 2 40.71 -30.40 -10.71
CA ALA A 2 39.44 -29.79 -11.13
C ALA A 2 38.13 -30.59 -11.06
N ASN A 3 37.34 -30.27 -10.03
CA ASN A 3 35.92 -30.57 -9.87
C ASN A 3 35.11 -29.58 -10.74
N VAL A 4 34.35 -30.08 -11.72
CA VAL A 4 33.49 -29.28 -12.61
C VAL A 4 32.04 -29.68 -12.35
N THR A 5 31.33 -28.95 -11.49
CA THR A 5 29.86 -28.98 -11.39
C THR A 5 29.35 -27.78 -10.59
N ASN A 6 28.90 -26.71 -11.26
CA ASN A 6 27.77 -25.86 -10.84
C ASN A 6 27.62 -24.61 -11.72
N CYS A 7 27.14 -24.76 -12.96
CA CYS A 7 26.74 -23.60 -13.78
C CYS A 7 25.28 -23.67 -14.24
N THR A 8 24.61 -24.81 -14.06
CA THR A 8 23.27 -25.09 -14.60
C THR A 8 22.13 -24.82 -13.62
N ASN A 9 22.39 -24.89 -12.30
CA ASN A 9 21.36 -24.63 -11.28
C ASN A 9 21.15 -23.13 -11.00
N ASP A 10 22.15 -22.29 -11.28
CA ASP A 10 22.10 -20.85 -10.99
C ASP A 10 21.18 -20.12 -11.98
N LEU A 11 21.22 -20.52 -13.26
CA LEU A 11 20.37 -19.98 -14.32
C LEU A 11 18.88 -20.29 -14.13
N ALA A 12 18.54 -21.50 -13.69
CA ALA A 12 17.15 -21.92 -13.45
C ALA A 12 16.53 -21.24 -12.21
N LEU A 13 17.32 -21.05 -11.14
CA LEU A 13 16.91 -20.23 -10.00
C LEU A 13 16.73 -18.77 -10.42
N THR A 14 17.62 -18.19 -11.21
CA THR A 14 17.48 -16.80 -11.66
C THR A 14 16.26 -16.56 -12.55
N ASP A 15 15.80 -17.55 -13.32
CA ASP A 15 14.65 -17.40 -14.21
C ASP A 15 13.33 -17.38 -13.43
N GLU A 16 13.17 -18.23 -12.40
CA GLU A 16 12.03 -18.16 -11.47
C GLU A 16 12.08 -16.92 -10.55
N ILE A 17 13.27 -16.35 -10.31
CA ILE A 17 13.46 -15.17 -9.45
C ILE A 17 13.05 -13.85 -10.15
N ASN A 18 13.04 -13.83 -11.49
CA ASN A 18 12.75 -12.64 -12.29
C ASN A 18 11.28 -12.50 -12.71
N ASP A 19 10.49 -13.58 -12.63
CA ASP A 19 9.07 -13.55 -12.98
C ASP A 19 8.23 -13.15 -11.77
N VAL A 20 7.90 -11.87 -11.69
CA VAL A 20 6.98 -11.36 -10.67
C VAL A 20 5.59 -11.37 -11.27
N ASP A 21 4.79 -12.38 -10.90
CA ASP A 21 3.36 -12.35 -11.11
C ASP A 21 2.76 -11.20 -10.28
N LEU A 22 2.09 -10.27 -10.94
CA LEU A 22 1.42 -9.12 -10.30
C LEU A 22 -0.01 -9.46 -9.86
N GLY A 23 -0.47 -10.69 -10.08
CA GLY A 23 -1.80 -11.17 -9.72
C GLY A 23 -2.09 -11.17 -8.22
N PHE A 24 -1.07 -11.08 -7.36
CA PHE A 24 -1.25 -10.96 -5.90
C PHE A 24 -1.66 -9.55 -5.44
N LEU A 25 -1.59 -8.54 -6.31
CA LEU A 25 -1.95 -7.16 -5.96
C LEU A 25 -3.47 -7.05 -5.73
N PRO A 26 -3.92 -6.50 -4.58
CA PRO A 26 -5.35 -6.31 -4.32
C PRO A 26 -6.00 -5.42 -5.39
N VAL A 27 -7.07 -5.92 -6.02
CA VAL A 27 -7.75 -5.23 -7.13
C VAL A 27 -8.20 -3.83 -6.73
N ASN A 28 -8.72 -3.66 -5.51
CA ASN A 28 -9.16 -2.37 -4.98
C ASN A 28 -8.00 -1.36 -4.87
N LEU A 29 -6.83 -1.82 -4.41
CA LEU A 29 -5.64 -0.97 -4.31
C LEU A 29 -5.16 -0.55 -5.69
N THR A 30 -5.07 -1.50 -6.62
CA THR A 30 -4.67 -1.24 -8.01
C THR A 30 -5.61 -0.23 -8.67
N ALA A 31 -6.92 -0.35 -8.46
CA ALA A 31 -7.91 0.60 -8.97
C ALA A 31 -7.75 2.00 -8.36
N GLN A 32 -7.53 2.10 -7.05
CA GLN A 32 -7.30 3.40 -6.39
C GLN A 32 -5.99 4.06 -6.84
N CYS A 33 -4.91 3.30 -6.96
CA CYS A 33 -3.63 3.78 -7.49
C CYS A 33 -3.78 4.28 -8.93
N ARG A 34 -4.50 3.54 -9.77
CA ARG A 34 -4.78 3.92 -11.14
C ARG A 34 -5.53 5.25 -11.22
N ASN A 35 -6.63 5.38 -10.45
CA ASN A 35 -7.42 6.60 -10.41
C ASN A 35 -6.58 7.80 -9.95
N LEU A 36 -5.69 7.61 -8.98
CA LEU A 36 -4.77 8.65 -8.51
C LEU A 36 -3.81 9.12 -9.61
N ILE A 37 -3.18 8.17 -10.32
CA ILE A 37 -2.25 8.45 -11.41
C ILE A 37 -2.97 9.14 -12.57
N GLU A 38 -4.12 8.60 -13.01
CA GLU A 38 -4.92 9.18 -14.09
C GLU A 38 -5.36 10.61 -13.72
N SER A 39 -5.89 10.83 -12.51
CA SER A 39 -6.29 12.16 -12.05
C SER A 39 -5.13 13.16 -12.02
N TYR A 40 -3.93 12.73 -11.66
CA TYR A 40 -2.73 13.56 -11.69
C TYR A 40 -2.34 13.94 -13.12
N HIS A 41 -2.30 12.96 -14.02
CA HIS A 41 -1.88 13.19 -15.41
C HIS A 41 -2.94 13.84 -16.29
N ASP A 42 -4.20 13.83 -15.88
CA ASP A 42 -5.24 14.65 -16.51
C ASP A 42 -4.99 16.15 -16.31
N ILE A 43 -4.32 16.53 -15.21
CA ILE A 43 -3.95 17.93 -14.91
C ILE A 43 -2.56 18.26 -15.47
N HIS A 44 -1.58 17.36 -15.30
CA HIS A 44 -0.17 17.61 -15.62
C HIS A 44 0.26 17.14 -17.01
N GLY A 45 -0.61 16.40 -17.71
CA GLY A 45 -0.30 15.73 -18.96
C GLY A 45 0.41 14.39 -18.76
N TYR A 46 0.20 13.47 -19.69
CA TYR A 46 0.82 12.12 -19.66
C TYR A 46 2.25 12.09 -20.20
N ALA A 47 2.69 13.13 -20.90
CA ALA A 47 4.03 13.17 -21.51
C ALA A 47 5.17 13.07 -20.47
N CYS A 48 4.93 13.52 -19.23
CA CYS A 48 5.92 13.48 -18.16
C CYS A 48 5.98 12.14 -17.40
N LEU A 49 5.05 11.20 -17.67
CA LEU A 49 4.97 9.94 -16.94
C LEU A 49 6.20 9.04 -17.17
N PRO A 50 6.66 8.82 -18.43
CA PRO A 50 7.91 8.12 -18.66
C PRO A 50 9.09 8.81 -17.97
N ASP A 51 9.20 10.13 -18.09
CA ASP A 51 10.30 10.87 -17.44
C ASP A 51 10.27 10.72 -15.91
N MET A 52 9.09 10.71 -15.30
CA MET A 52 8.92 10.49 -13.86
C MET A 52 9.42 9.10 -13.44
N LEU A 53 9.09 8.04 -14.18
CA LEU A 53 9.56 6.68 -13.91
C LEU A 53 11.09 6.58 -13.98
N TRP A 54 11.72 7.29 -14.92
CA TRP A 54 13.18 7.28 -15.06
C TRP A 54 13.87 8.14 -14.00
N ARG A 55 13.28 9.28 -13.63
CA ARG A 55 13.72 10.11 -12.50
C ARG A 55 13.63 9.38 -11.16
N ALA A 56 12.62 8.53 -10.99
CA ALA A 56 12.49 7.62 -9.85
C ALA A 56 13.53 6.47 -9.85
N ARG A 57 14.34 6.36 -10.91
CA ARG A 57 15.34 5.30 -11.13
C ARG A 57 14.72 3.89 -11.20
N LEU A 58 13.52 3.79 -11.78
CA LEU A 58 12.79 2.53 -11.94
C LEU A 58 13.16 1.77 -13.23
N GLY A 59 13.98 2.34 -14.11
CA GLY A 59 14.41 1.68 -15.35
C GLY A 59 14.95 0.25 -15.12
N PRO A 60 15.99 0.07 -14.27
CA PRO A 60 16.53 -1.26 -13.95
C PRO A 60 15.51 -2.21 -13.31
N PHE A 61 14.54 -1.68 -12.55
CA PHE A 61 13.47 -2.47 -11.96
C PHE A 61 12.52 -3.03 -13.03
N ILE A 62 12.03 -2.14 -13.88
CA ILE A 62 11.09 -2.44 -14.97
C ILE A 62 11.73 -3.45 -15.93
N GLU A 63 13.01 -3.28 -16.23
CA GLU A 63 13.74 -4.18 -17.13
C GLU A 63 14.02 -5.55 -16.50
N ARG A 64 14.18 -5.67 -15.18
CA ARG A 64 14.45 -6.95 -14.53
C ARG A 64 13.24 -7.89 -14.56
N HIS A 65 12.06 -7.34 -14.36
CA HIS A 65 10.84 -8.12 -14.22
C HIS A 65 10.11 -8.31 -15.55
N GLN A 66 9.80 -9.56 -15.90
CA GLN A 66 9.22 -9.90 -17.19
C GLN A 66 7.90 -9.18 -17.50
N GLU A 67 6.95 -9.17 -16.56
CA GLU A 67 5.66 -8.48 -16.71
C GLU A 67 5.83 -6.99 -17.02
N PHE A 68 6.69 -6.30 -16.28
CA PHE A 68 6.98 -4.88 -16.50
C PHE A 68 7.68 -4.63 -17.83
N ARG A 69 8.66 -5.47 -18.19
CA ARG A 69 9.39 -5.39 -19.46
C ARG A 69 8.46 -5.58 -20.66
N GLN A 70 7.53 -6.53 -20.60
CA GLN A 70 6.55 -6.76 -21.66
C GLN A 70 5.62 -5.56 -21.84
N ARG A 71 5.12 -4.99 -20.74
CA ARG A 71 4.27 -3.78 -20.77
C ARG A 71 5.04 -2.59 -21.32
N LEU A 72 6.29 -2.39 -20.87
CA LEU A 72 7.14 -1.31 -21.36
C LEU A 72 7.37 -1.42 -22.87
N ARG A 73 7.67 -2.62 -23.37
CA ARG A 73 7.85 -2.86 -24.80
C ARG A 73 6.58 -2.53 -25.59
N LYS A 74 5.41 -2.97 -25.13
CA LYS A 74 4.12 -2.66 -25.75
C LYS A 74 3.85 -1.14 -25.74
N ALA A 75 4.08 -0.48 -24.61
CA ALA A 75 3.89 0.96 -24.44
C ALA A 75 4.84 1.81 -25.30
N SER A 76 6.08 1.34 -25.52
CA SER A 76 7.11 2.09 -26.26
C SER A 76 7.03 1.90 -27.77
N THR A 77 6.50 0.76 -28.24
CA THR A 77 6.45 0.42 -29.68
C THR A 77 5.11 0.75 -30.34
N THR A 78 4.07 1.02 -29.57
CA THR A 78 2.75 1.34 -30.11
C THR A 78 2.75 2.69 -30.82
N ARG A 79 2.04 2.77 -31.96
CA ARG A 79 1.84 4.02 -32.70
C ARG A 79 0.74 4.92 -32.12
N SER A 80 0.05 4.46 -31.09
CA SER A 80 -1.03 5.21 -30.44
C SER A 80 -0.56 5.80 -29.12
N ALA A 81 -0.52 7.12 -29.04
CA ALA A 81 -0.21 7.84 -27.79
C ALA A 81 -1.14 7.41 -26.65
N LYS A 82 -2.44 7.21 -26.91
CA LYS A 82 -3.39 6.70 -25.91
C LYS A 82 -2.99 5.34 -25.35
N LYS A 83 -2.62 4.38 -26.21
CA LYS A 83 -2.16 3.05 -25.77
C LYS A 83 -0.79 3.11 -25.08
N SER A 84 0.07 4.01 -25.52
CA SER A 84 1.39 4.24 -24.89
C SER A 84 1.20 4.73 -23.46
N ASN A 85 0.43 5.80 -23.29
CA ASN A 85 0.08 6.38 -22.00
C ASN A 85 -0.57 5.34 -21.09
N GLN A 86 -1.54 4.57 -21.59
CA GLN A 86 -2.17 3.49 -20.84
C GLN A 86 -1.14 2.47 -20.33
N GLY A 87 -0.21 2.03 -21.18
CA GLY A 87 0.82 1.08 -20.78
C GLY A 87 1.77 1.63 -19.70
N PHE A 88 2.17 2.90 -19.81
CA PHE A 88 2.95 3.56 -18.76
C PHE A 88 2.15 3.74 -17.46
N THR A 89 0.85 4.06 -17.54
CA THR A 89 -0.04 4.13 -16.37
C THR A 89 -0.16 2.79 -15.68
N GLU A 90 -0.29 1.69 -16.44
CA GLU A 90 -0.36 0.33 -15.88
C GLU A 90 0.92 -0.06 -15.15
N ILE A 91 2.09 0.32 -15.70
CA ILE A 91 3.38 0.12 -15.03
C ILE A 91 3.45 0.93 -13.73
N ALA A 92 3.18 2.24 -13.80
CA ALA A 92 3.24 3.12 -12.64
C ALA A 92 2.23 2.69 -11.54
N THR A 93 1.04 2.25 -11.94
CA THR A 93 0.00 1.75 -11.02
C THR A 93 0.49 0.54 -10.23
N ALA A 94 1.05 -0.45 -10.91
CA ALA A 94 1.53 -1.65 -10.24
C ALA A 94 2.73 -1.37 -9.34
N ILE A 95 3.66 -0.49 -9.75
CA ILE A 95 4.79 -0.07 -8.92
C ILE A 95 4.28 0.67 -7.67
N LEU A 96 3.37 1.64 -7.83
CA LEU A 96 2.81 2.40 -6.72
C LEU A 96 2.06 1.49 -5.73
N ALA A 97 1.31 0.51 -6.23
CA ALA A 97 0.62 -0.48 -5.38
C ALA A 97 1.62 -1.35 -4.59
N LEU A 98 2.74 -1.75 -5.20
CA LEU A 98 3.81 -2.47 -4.50
C LEU A 98 4.41 -1.62 -3.38
N GLU A 99 4.67 -0.34 -3.65
CA GLU A 99 5.24 0.58 -2.65
C GLU A 99 4.28 0.78 -1.47
N ILE A 100 2.99 1.01 -1.73
CA ILE A 100 1.95 1.15 -0.69
C ILE A 100 1.85 -0.11 0.19
N LEU A 101 1.91 -1.29 -0.42
CA LEU A 101 1.90 -2.58 0.29
C LEU A 101 3.20 -2.85 1.06
N ALA A 102 4.34 -2.36 0.58
CA ALA A 102 5.61 -2.55 1.29
C ALA A 102 5.78 -1.54 2.44
N SER A 103 5.23 -0.33 2.30
CA SER A 103 5.31 0.72 3.31
C SER A 103 4.19 0.66 4.36
N SER A 104 3.24 -0.27 4.22
CA SER A 104 2.02 -0.34 5.05
C SER A 104 1.23 0.95 5.08
N PHE A 105 1.20 1.67 3.97
CA PHE A 105 0.45 2.92 3.86
C PHE A 105 -1.05 2.66 4.03
N ALA A 106 -1.74 3.52 4.79
CA ALA A 106 -3.18 3.44 5.08
C ALA A 106 -3.66 2.05 5.61
N GLY A 107 -2.77 1.22 6.16
CA GLY A 107 -3.10 -0.10 6.70
C GLY A 107 -3.28 -1.22 5.66
N TRP A 108 -2.91 -1.01 4.39
CA TRP A 108 -3.07 -2.03 3.35
C TRP A 108 -2.37 -3.35 3.66
N SER A 109 -1.17 -3.31 4.23
CA SER A 109 -0.42 -4.52 4.58
C SER A 109 -1.01 -5.26 5.77
N ALA A 110 -1.77 -4.57 6.64
CA ALA A 110 -2.49 -5.22 7.73
C ALA A 110 -3.71 -5.99 7.20
N LEU A 111 -4.38 -5.47 6.16
CA LEU A 111 -5.50 -6.16 5.49
C LEU A 111 -5.03 -7.28 4.55
N TYR A 112 -3.86 -7.13 3.94
CA TYR A 112 -3.28 -8.11 3.01
C TYR A 112 -1.84 -8.45 3.40
N PRO A 113 -1.62 -9.17 4.51
CA PRO A 113 -0.29 -9.43 5.05
C PRO A 113 0.61 -10.21 4.09
N GLU A 114 0.07 -11.22 3.40
CA GLU A 114 0.82 -11.98 2.40
C GLU A 114 1.23 -11.12 1.20
N ALA A 115 0.32 -10.26 0.72
CA ALA A 115 0.62 -9.34 -0.38
C ALA A 115 1.68 -8.31 0.02
N GLY A 116 1.62 -7.80 1.26
CA GLY A 116 2.62 -6.91 1.83
C GLY A 116 4.00 -7.57 1.90
N ALA A 117 4.08 -8.80 2.41
CA ALA A 117 5.34 -9.55 2.48
C ALA A 117 5.94 -9.81 1.08
N ARG A 118 5.10 -10.18 0.11
CA ARG A 118 5.52 -10.37 -1.29
C ARG A 118 5.99 -9.06 -1.92
N ALA A 119 5.23 -7.97 -1.76
CA ALA A 119 5.61 -6.66 -2.29
C ALA A 119 6.96 -6.19 -1.74
N LEU A 120 7.16 -6.36 -0.43
CA LEU A 120 8.43 -6.05 0.22
C LEU A 120 9.57 -6.94 -0.31
N ALA A 121 9.33 -8.24 -0.54
CA ALA A 121 10.33 -9.12 -1.14
C ALA A 121 10.70 -8.70 -2.58
N VAL A 122 9.71 -8.31 -3.38
CA VAL A 122 9.92 -7.80 -4.75
C VAL A 122 10.76 -6.53 -4.74
N LEU A 123 10.45 -5.57 -3.85
CA LEU A 123 11.18 -4.31 -3.77
C LEU A 123 12.57 -4.46 -3.13
N LYS A 124 12.76 -5.30 -2.11
CA LYS A 124 14.09 -5.51 -1.47
C LYS A 124 15.11 -6.17 -2.37
N ARG A 125 14.67 -6.95 -3.36
CA ARG A 125 15.55 -7.55 -4.39
C ARG A 125 16.23 -6.49 -5.26
N GLN A 126 15.86 -5.21 -5.13
CA GLN A 126 16.52 -4.07 -5.77
C GLN A 126 17.74 -3.56 -4.99
N SER A 127 18.73 -4.43 -4.78
CA SER A 127 19.99 -4.03 -4.13
C SER A 127 20.89 -3.33 -5.15
N GLY A 128 20.77 -1.99 -5.30
CA GLY A 128 21.63 -1.27 -6.25
C GLY A 128 21.53 0.27 -6.31
N GLY A 129 20.57 0.91 -5.64
CA GLY A 129 20.54 2.36 -5.59
C GLY A 129 19.37 2.92 -4.78
N SER A 130 19.55 4.13 -4.24
CA SER A 130 18.46 4.92 -3.68
C SER A 130 17.45 5.22 -4.81
N GLN A 131 16.33 4.50 -4.81
CA GLN A 131 15.16 4.85 -5.63
C GLN A 131 14.34 5.90 -4.90
N THR A 132 13.77 6.82 -5.66
CA THR A 132 12.74 7.71 -5.13
C THR A 132 11.41 6.99 -5.34
N PRO A 133 10.68 6.64 -4.28
CA PRO A 133 9.42 5.91 -4.43
C PRO A 133 8.42 6.77 -5.24
N LEU A 134 7.61 6.15 -6.09
CA LEU A 134 6.49 6.82 -6.75
C LEU A 134 5.52 7.48 -5.77
N MET A 135 5.43 6.93 -4.55
CA MET A 135 4.72 7.58 -3.45
C MET A 135 5.16 9.05 -3.24
N ASP A 136 6.45 9.38 -3.41
CA ASP A 136 6.95 10.75 -3.25
C ASP A 136 6.52 11.69 -4.38
N PHE A 137 6.11 11.16 -5.53
CA PHE A 137 5.61 11.95 -6.65
C PHE A 137 4.09 12.14 -6.57
N TYR A 138 3.35 11.10 -6.16
CA TYR A 138 1.89 11.09 -6.19
C TYR A 138 1.22 11.45 -4.87
N LEU A 139 1.90 11.30 -3.72
CA LEU A 139 1.35 11.58 -2.39
C LEU A 139 1.85 12.91 -1.78
N TYR A 140 2.74 13.63 -2.48
CA TYR A 140 3.37 14.87 -2.02
C TYR A 140 2.35 16.01 -1.82
N PRO A 141 2.47 16.84 -0.74
CA PRO A 141 3.66 17.01 0.10
C PRO A 141 3.82 16.09 1.34
N PRO A 142 4.97 15.41 1.54
CA PRO A 142 5.33 14.47 2.60
C PRO A 142 5.50 15.16 3.95
N LYS A 143 5.45 16.50 4.01
CA LYS A 143 5.35 17.21 5.28
C LYS A 143 3.94 17.10 5.89
N TYR A 144 2.95 16.78 5.06
CA TYR A 144 1.57 16.50 5.46
C TYR A 144 0.99 15.51 4.44
N VAL A 145 1.15 14.20 4.66
CA VAL A 145 0.37 13.22 3.86
C VAL A 145 -1.09 13.66 3.97
N SER A 146 -1.62 14.23 2.88
CA SER A 146 -2.87 14.97 2.97
C SER A 146 -3.96 13.98 3.40
N SER A 147 -4.83 14.38 4.33
CA SER A 147 -5.96 13.54 4.75
C SER A 147 -6.79 13.09 3.54
N ALA A 148 -6.78 13.87 2.45
CA ALA A 148 -7.39 13.53 1.18
C ALA A 148 -6.66 12.38 0.45
N ALA A 149 -5.33 12.37 0.39
CA ALA A 149 -4.56 11.27 -0.20
C ALA A 149 -4.71 9.98 0.61
N ILE A 150 -4.69 10.08 1.95
CA ILE A 150 -5.00 8.95 2.83
C ILE A 150 -6.42 8.46 2.53
N ALA A 151 -7.43 9.32 2.58
CA ALA A 151 -8.82 8.93 2.33
C ALA A 151 -9.06 8.27 0.96
N LYS A 152 -8.41 8.78 -0.11
CA LYS A 152 -8.51 8.20 -1.47
C LYS A 152 -7.89 6.82 -1.57
N LEU A 153 -6.82 6.59 -0.81
CA LEU A 153 -6.09 5.33 -0.78
C LEU A 153 -6.46 4.48 0.44
N THR A 154 -7.44 4.85 1.26
CA THR A 154 -7.87 3.99 2.35
C THR A 154 -8.60 2.80 1.71
N PRO A 155 -8.32 1.57 2.17
CA PRO A 155 -9.10 0.41 1.78
C PRO A 155 -10.59 0.74 1.85
N PRO A 156 -11.38 0.48 0.79
CA PRO A 156 -12.82 0.66 0.88
C PRO A 156 -13.23 -0.18 2.08
N ARG A 157 -13.86 0.44 3.08
CA ARG A 157 -14.35 -0.29 4.25
C ARG A 157 -15.19 -1.40 3.66
N ALA A 158 -14.67 -2.63 3.68
CA ALA A 158 -15.48 -3.78 3.41
C ALA A 158 -16.67 -3.57 4.31
N SER A 159 -17.86 -3.49 3.73
CA SER A 159 -19.09 -3.49 4.49
C SER A 159 -18.90 -4.52 5.59
N GLN A 160 -18.89 -4.05 6.83
CA GLN A 160 -18.69 -4.87 8.03
C GLN A 160 -19.88 -5.81 8.24
N THR A 161 -20.39 -6.42 7.19
CA THR A 161 -21.55 -7.30 7.20
C THR A 161 -21.21 -8.66 7.80
N GLY A 162 -19.93 -8.96 8.03
CA GLY A 162 -19.46 -10.14 8.79
C GLY A 162 -19.00 -9.84 10.22
N GLU A 163 -18.33 -8.72 10.48
CA GLU A 163 -17.73 -8.44 11.79
C GLU A 163 -18.63 -7.61 12.71
N PHE A 164 -19.46 -6.69 12.19
CA PHE A 164 -20.43 -5.96 13.02
C PHE A 164 -21.62 -6.84 13.43
N SER A 165 -21.90 -7.90 12.67
CA SER A 165 -22.89 -8.92 13.01
C SER A 165 -22.36 -9.88 14.08
N LEU A 166 -21.07 -10.21 14.11
CA LEU A 166 -20.48 -11.02 15.19
C LEU A 166 -20.36 -10.24 16.52
N TYR A 167 -20.04 -8.94 16.48
CA TYR A 167 -19.99 -8.09 17.69
C TYR A 167 -21.39 -7.67 18.21
N ARG A 168 -22.42 -7.66 17.35
CA ARG A 168 -23.81 -7.43 17.76
C ARG A 168 -24.50 -8.69 18.28
N THR A 169 -24.04 -9.89 17.88
CA THR A 169 -24.63 -11.16 18.32
C THR A 169 -24.01 -11.68 19.61
N SER A 170 -22.81 -11.22 19.97
CA SER A 170 -22.32 -11.35 21.34
C SER A 170 -22.92 -10.20 22.16
N LYS A 171 -24.01 -10.47 22.87
CA LYS A 171 -24.35 -9.71 24.08
C LYS A 171 -23.30 -10.08 25.13
N PRO A 172 -22.28 -9.25 25.45
CA PRO A 172 -21.76 -9.32 26.80
C PRO A 172 -22.87 -8.77 27.69
N GLU A 173 -23.38 -9.58 28.62
CA GLU A 173 -24.17 -9.04 29.72
C GLU A 173 -23.29 -8.02 30.46
N LEU A 174 -23.53 -6.74 30.19
CA LEU A 174 -22.90 -5.58 30.83
C LEU A 174 -23.42 -5.41 32.28
N ALA A 175 -23.32 -6.48 33.08
CA ALA A 175 -23.52 -6.40 34.52
C ALA A 175 -22.30 -5.74 35.20
N GLY A 176 -21.10 -5.90 34.64
CA GLY A 176 -19.86 -5.35 35.19
C GLY A 176 -19.66 -3.84 34.96
N GLU A 177 -20.03 -3.30 33.78
CA GLU A 177 -19.79 -1.87 33.48
C GLU A 177 -20.69 -0.94 34.30
N ARG A 178 -21.90 -1.36 34.68
CA ARG A 178 -22.75 -0.57 35.58
C ARG A 178 -22.17 -0.45 36.99
N LEU A 179 -21.45 -1.47 37.47
CA LEU A 179 -20.78 -1.44 38.77
C LEU A 179 -19.54 -0.54 38.77
N ALA A 180 -18.79 -0.53 37.66
CA ALA A 180 -17.64 0.37 37.53
C ALA A 180 -18.07 1.85 37.50
N LEU A 181 -19.17 2.16 36.80
CA LEU A 181 -19.72 3.53 36.77
C LEU A 181 -20.39 3.92 38.09
N SER A 182 -21.03 3.00 38.81
CA SER A 182 -21.61 3.31 40.13
C SER A 182 -20.50 3.60 41.15
N TYR A 183 -19.41 2.83 41.15
CA TYR A 183 -18.29 3.06 42.06
C TYR A 183 -17.61 4.41 41.82
N VAL A 184 -17.42 4.81 40.56
CA VAL A 184 -16.84 6.12 40.22
C VAL A 184 -17.78 7.27 40.61
N SER A 185 -19.09 7.10 40.44
CA SER A 185 -20.07 8.11 40.87
C SER A 185 -20.11 8.26 42.40
N GLU A 186 -19.99 7.15 43.14
CA GLU A 186 -20.00 7.15 44.60
C GLU A 186 -18.72 7.76 45.21
N MET A 187 -17.57 7.60 44.54
CA MET A 187 -16.31 8.25 44.93
C MET A 187 -16.32 9.77 44.68
N LEU A 188 -16.97 10.22 43.60
CA LEU A 188 -17.13 11.65 43.32
C LEU A 188 -18.09 12.31 44.30
N GLN A 189 -19.18 11.63 44.67
CA GLN A 189 -20.16 12.16 45.63
C GLN A 189 -19.56 12.31 47.05
N ASN A 190 -18.78 11.32 47.52
CA ASN A 190 -18.11 11.39 48.82
C ASN A 190 -16.98 12.45 48.88
N SER A 191 -16.35 12.75 47.74
CA SER A 191 -15.36 13.83 47.62
C SER A 191 -15.99 15.21 47.78
N ASP A 192 -17.15 15.42 47.18
CA ASP A 192 -17.87 16.70 47.25
C ASP A 192 -18.48 16.96 48.64
N ASP A 193 -18.95 15.90 49.33
CA ASP A 193 -19.46 16.00 50.70
C ASP A 193 -18.35 16.23 51.74
N ALA A 194 -17.15 15.65 51.54
CA ALA A 194 -15.99 15.90 52.40
C ALA A 194 -15.46 17.34 52.27
N ALA A 195 -15.52 17.93 51.07
CA ALA A 195 -15.11 19.32 50.83
C ALA A 195 -16.07 20.36 51.45
N LEU A 196 -17.33 19.98 51.73
CA LEU A 196 -18.32 20.84 52.39
C LEU A 196 -18.20 20.85 53.92
N LEU A 197 -17.59 19.83 54.53
CA LEU A 197 -17.42 19.72 55.99
C LEU A 197 -16.14 20.41 56.53
N GLU A 198 -15.17 20.77 55.69
CA GLU A 198 -13.99 21.56 56.11
C GLU A 198 -14.22 23.08 56.08
N ARG A 199 -15.41 23.56 55.67
CA ARG A 199 -15.73 24.99 55.56
C ARG A 199 -16.85 25.50 56.48
N ARG A 200 -17.33 24.73 57.46
CA ARG A 200 -18.33 25.23 58.44
C ARG A 200 -18.35 24.51 59.77
#